data_AF-A0A9Q9ENX1-F1
#
_entry.id   AF-A0A9Q9ENX1-F1
#
_cell.length_a   1.000
_cell.length_b   1.000
_cell.length_c   1.000
_cell.angle_alpha   90.00
_cell.angle_beta   90.00
_cell.angle_gamma   90.00
#
_symmetry.space_group_name_H-M   'P 1'
#
loop_
_entity.id
_entity.type
_entity.pdbx_description
1 polymer ?
#
loop_
_entity_poly.entity_id
_entity_poly.type
_entity_poly.pdbx_seq_one_letter_code
_entity_poly.pdbx_strand_id
1 'polypeptide(L)'
;MPGGRPSVPLDEHKSFIVDCISLVGLTQQEVCDELEQSHDIKVGRSTLVKTLARWGVRTRRPNFSDTPALRMRLNHYFHHTRQTDAEISATLTKDEGMNITPVRVAKLRKKMGLYKRVGADKKDVTEQSIAEVLKVEFEENEDVRKLGQKALYHYLRTKHGITGRHRIFTVAKRLDPEGPERRLRAQRKEARRNGLEKERRAKEQQEQEQEQEQEQEQEQEQEQEQADATDDQQQQPLPSQYLPLDPAIYHADYAQQHHPAYPAYTNDRHVTAGPDMHQYPQYAHHGHQNYHYHQNSY
;
A
#
# COMPACT_ATOMS: atom_id res chain seq x y z
N MET A 1 -7.92 58.25 -11.01
CA MET A 1 -9.36 57.91 -10.88
C MET A 1 -9.47 56.54 -10.24
N PRO A 2 -10.12 56.38 -9.07
CA PRO A 2 -10.36 55.05 -8.51
C PRO A 2 -11.50 54.39 -9.31
N GLY A 3 -11.13 53.65 -10.36
CA GLY A 3 -12.05 52.80 -11.11
C GLY A 3 -12.37 51.54 -10.31
N GLY A 4 -13.24 51.66 -9.31
CA GLY A 4 -13.77 50.53 -8.56
C GLY A 4 -14.91 49.85 -9.32
N ARG A 5 -14.93 48.51 -9.33
CA ARG A 5 -16.08 47.71 -9.79
C ARG A 5 -17.33 48.11 -8.99
N PRO A 6 -18.51 48.27 -9.61
CA PRO A 6 -19.73 48.62 -8.89
C PRO A 6 -20.01 47.63 -7.75
N SER A 7 -20.44 48.15 -6.61
CA SER A 7 -20.80 47.34 -5.44
C SER A 7 -22.05 46.53 -5.77
N VAL A 8 -21.98 45.21 -5.56
CA VAL A 8 -23.15 44.33 -5.71
C VAL A 8 -24.10 44.59 -4.53
N PRO A 9 -25.41 44.84 -4.78
CA PRO A 9 -26.40 45.09 -3.73
C PRO A 9 -26.75 43.78 -3.00
N LEU A 10 -25.95 43.42 -2.00
CA LEU A 10 -26.17 42.25 -1.16
C LEU A 10 -27.12 42.51 0.02
N ASP A 11 -27.40 43.78 0.32
CA ASP A 11 -28.17 44.18 1.51
C ASP A 11 -29.65 43.79 1.42
N GLU A 12 -30.22 43.72 0.21
CA GLU A 12 -31.60 43.30 -0.04
C GLU A 12 -31.83 41.81 0.28
N HIS A 13 -30.79 40.98 0.12
CA HIS A 13 -30.83 39.53 0.36
C HIS A 13 -30.27 39.14 1.74
N LYS A 14 -30.11 40.10 2.65
CA LYS A 14 -29.49 39.87 3.96
C LYS A 14 -30.21 38.78 4.77
N SER A 15 -31.55 38.79 4.82
CA SER A 15 -32.33 37.79 5.57
C SER A 15 -32.10 36.39 5.04
N PHE A 16 -32.25 36.20 3.72
CA PHE A 16 -32.00 34.94 3.03
C PHE A 16 -30.59 34.40 3.31
N ILE A 17 -29.56 35.24 3.14
CA ILE A 17 -28.16 34.85 3.36
C ILE A 17 -27.92 34.44 4.82
N VAL A 18 -28.50 35.17 5.77
CA VAL A 18 -28.39 34.83 7.19
C VAL A 18 -29.08 33.50 7.47
N ASP A 19 -30.30 33.30 6.98
CA ASP A 19 -31.09 32.08 7.19
C ASP A 19 -30.39 30.85 6.59
N CYS A 20 -29.84 30.96 5.38
CA CYS A 20 -29.02 29.91 4.77
C CYS A 20 -27.82 29.52 5.64
N ILE A 21 -27.18 30.49 6.31
CA ILE A 21 -26.00 30.24 7.14
C ILE A 21 -26.38 29.74 8.54
N SER A 22 -27.41 30.31 9.17
CA SER A 22 -27.75 30.03 10.57
C SER A 22 -28.75 28.89 10.75
N LEU A 23 -29.70 28.73 9.84
CA LEU A 23 -30.76 27.72 9.94
C LEU A 23 -30.40 26.48 9.13
N VAL A 24 -29.96 26.66 7.88
CA VAL A 24 -29.62 25.54 6.98
C VAL A 24 -28.18 25.05 7.22
N GLY A 25 -27.29 25.94 7.67
CA GLY A 25 -25.89 25.59 7.96
C GLY A 25 -25.00 25.50 6.71
N LEU A 26 -25.41 26.15 5.61
CA LEU A 26 -24.66 26.16 4.37
C LEU A 26 -23.29 26.84 4.53
N THR A 27 -22.31 26.34 3.80
CA THR A 27 -21.00 26.97 3.69
C THR A 27 -21.08 28.24 2.86
N GLN A 28 -20.12 29.15 3.06
CA GLN A 28 -20.04 30.39 2.29
C GLN A 28 -19.94 30.17 0.77
N GLN A 29 -19.43 29.02 0.34
CA GLN A 29 -19.35 28.70 -1.09
C GLN A 29 -20.73 28.29 -1.61
N GLU A 30 -21.41 27.39 -0.90
CA GLU A 30 -22.77 26.96 -1.25
C GLU A 30 -23.74 28.14 -1.24
N VAL A 31 -23.58 29.09 -0.32
CA VAL A 31 -24.39 30.33 -0.31
C VAL A 31 -24.11 31.19 -1.55
N CYS A 32 -22.87 31.29 -2.01
CA CYS A 32 -22.57 31.98 -3.27
C CYS A 32 -23.22 31.28 -4.46
N ASP A 33 -23.18 29.95 -4.49
CA ASP A 33 -23.76 29.14 -5.56
C ASP A 33 -25.31 29.25 -5.56
N GLU A 34 -25.94 29.26 -4.37
CA GLU A 34 -27.38 29.49 -4.18
C GLU A 34 -27.82 30.91 -4.56
N LEU A 35 -27.00 31.93 -4.27
CA LEU A 35 -27.27 33.30 -4.70
C LEU A 35 -27.19 33.45 -6.23
N GLU A 36 -26.29 32.71 -6.89
CA GLU A 36 -26.22 32.67 -8.35
C GLU A 36 -27.43 31.93 -8.94
N GLN A 37 -27.88 30.83 -8.33
CA GLN A 37 -29.01 30.03 -8.82
C GLN A 37 -30.39 30.66 -8.56
N SER A 38 -30.64 31.13 -7.33
CA SER A 38 -31.97 31.57 -6.90
C SER A 38 -32.22 33.07 -7.17
N HIS A 39 -31.16 33.87 -7.23
CA HIS A 39 -31.27 35.33 -7.32
C HIS A 39 -30.46 35.95 -8.48
N ASP A 40 -29.75 35.15 -9.29
CA ASP A 40 -28.88 35.60 -10.40
C ASP A 40 -27.78 36.60 -9.95
N ILE A 41 -27.33 36.46 -8.69
CA ILE A 41 -26.34 37.36 -8.09
C ILE A 41 -24.97 36.66 -8.01
N LYS A 42 -24.07 37.01 -8.93
CA LYS A 42 -22.71 36.49 -8.94
C LYS A 42 -21.80 37.21 -7.95
N VAL A 43 -21.58 36.60 -6.78
CA VAL A 43 -20.75 37.17 -5.71
C VAL A 43 -19.60 36.24 -5.36
N GLY A 44 -18.38 36.80 -5.35
CA GLY A 44 -17.21 36.07 -4.88
C GLY A 44 -17.20 35.91 -3.36
N ARG A 45 -16.69 34.77 -2.87
CA ARG A 45 -16.60 34.44 -1.43
C ARG A 45 -16.00 35.57 -0.58
N SER A 46 -14.95 36.24 -1.05
CA SER A 46 -14.31 37.35 -0.33
C SER A 46 -15.24 38.55 -0.12
N THR A 47 -16.13 38.83 -1.07
CA THR A 47 -17.14 39.88 -0.96
C THR A 47 -18.20 39.49 0.06
N LEU A 48 -18.70 38.25 -0.01
CA LEU A 48 -19.65 37.71 0.96
C LEU A 48 -19.10 37.73 2.39
N VAL A 49 -17.83 37.37 2.59
CA VAL A 49 -17.18 37.42 3.91
C VAL A 49 -17.10 38.86 4.45
N LYS A 50 -16.79 39.84 3.59
CA LYS A 50 -16.75 41.26 3.98
C LYS A 50 -18.13 41.79 4.33
N THR A 51 -19.15 41.44 3.56
CA THR A 51 -20.53 41.87 3.85
C THR A 51 -21.08 41.22 5.10
N LEU A 52 -20.82 39.92 5.32
CA LEU A 52 -21.17 39.23 6.57
C LEU A 52 -20.50 39.87 7.78
N ALA A 53 -19.21 40.23 7.67
CA ALA A 53 -18.49 40.96 8.71
C ALA A 53 -19.11 42.34 8.99
N ARG A 54 -19.49 43.08 7.93
CA ARG A 54 -20.19 44.37 8.04
C ARG A 54 -21.55 44.23 8.72
N TRP A 55 -22.26 43.13 8.49
CA TRP A 55 -23.54 42.82 9.14
C TRP A 55 -23.40 42.25 10.56
N GLY A 56 -22.17 42.04 11.05
CA GLY A 56 -21.92 41.43 12.36
C GLY A 56 -22.18 39.91 12.40
N VAL A 57 -22.42 39.28 11.25
CA VAL A 57 -22.69 37.85 11.14
C VAL A 57 -21.36 37.11 11.10
N ARG A 58 -20.96 36.56 12.23
CA ARG A 58 -19.70 35.82 12.33
C ARG A 58 -19.93 34.37 11.92
N THR A 59 -19.58 34.02 10.68
CA THR A 59 -19.61 32.63 10.21
C THR A 59 -18.47 31.84 10.87
N ARG A 60 -18.66 31.42 12.12
CA ARG A 60 -17.79 30.42 12.75
C ARG A 60 -18.32 29.06 12.34
N ARG A 61 -17.45 28.20 11.83
CA ARG A 61 -17.78 26.76 11.80
C ARG A 61 -18.21 26.34 13.20
N PRO A 62 -19.22 25.48 13.36
CA PRO A 62 -19.61 24.98 14.66
C PRO A 62 -18.35 24.49 15.37
N ASN A 63 -18.14 24.97 16.59
CA ASN A 63 -16.98 24.58 17.37
C ASN A 63 -17.01 23.06 17.50
N PHE A 64 -16.00 22.41 16.93
CA PHE A 64 -15.83 20.98 17.11
C PHE A 64 -15.82 20.65 18.61
N SER A 65 -16.80 19.86 19.04
CA SER A 65 -16.95 19.44 20.43
C SER A 65 -16.16 18.15 20.66
N ASP A 66 -15.31 18.18 21.67
CA ASP A 66 -14.59 17.00 22.14
C ASP A 66 -15.54 16.17 23.01
N THR A 67 -16.23 15.21 22.40
CA THR A 67 -17.22 14.36 23.09
C THR A 67 -16.56 13.11 23.66
N PRO A 68 -17.02 12.61 24.83
CA PRO A 68 -16.53 11.34 25.38
C PRO A 68 -16.72 10.15 24.43
N ALA A 69 -17.83 10.13 23.69
CA ALA A 69 -18.10 9.11 22.68
C ALA A 69 -17.03 9.08 21.58
N LEU A 70 -16.64 10.25 21.06
CA LEU A 70 -15.55 10.34 20.09
C LEU A 70 -14.23 9.83 20.66
N ARG A 71 -13.91 10.16 21.92
CA ARG A 71 -12.69 9.67 22.58
C ARG A 71 -12.70 8.14 22.69
N MET A 72 -13.82 7.53 23.06
CA MET A 72 -13.94 6.07 23.12
C MET A 72 -13.68 5.43 21.76
N ARG A 73 -14.28 5.95 20.69
CA ARG A 73 -14.06 5.44 19.33
C ARG A 73 -12.63 5.62 18.87
N LEU A 74 -12.02 6.77 19.14
CA LEU A 74 -10.63 7.04 18.82
C LEU A 74 -9.67 6.09 19.56
N ASN A 75 -9.96 5.76 20.82
CA ASN A 75 -9.23 4.74 21.58
C ASN A 75 -9.37 3.36 20.92
N HIS A 76 -10.60 2.96 20.58
CA HIS A 76 -10.88 1.69 19.91
C HIS A 76 -10.10 1.57 18.60
N TYR A 77 -10.20 2.57 17.71
CA TYR A 77 -9.49 2.53 16.43
C TYR A 77 -7.97 2.56 16.58
N PHE A 78 -7.45 3.27 17.58
CA PHE A 78 -6.01 3.33 17.81
C PHE A 78 -5.43 2.00 18.31
N HIS A 79 -6.09 1.33 19.26
CA HIS A 79 -5.56 0.11 19.88
C HIS A 79 -5.97 -1.18 19.15
N HIS A 80 -7.23 -1.28 18.72
CA HIS A 80 -7.80 -2.53 18.21
C HIS A 80 -7.62 -2.64 16.69
N THR A 81 -8.00 -1.61 15.94
CA THR A 81 -7.88 -1.62 14.47
C THR A 81 -6.53 -1.11 13.97
N ARG A 82 -5.76 -0.41 14.84
CA ARG A 82 -4.41 0.13 14.56
C ARG A 82 -4.36 1.06 13.33
N GLN A 83 -5.46 1.75 13.07
CA GLN A 83 -5.60 2.65 11.93
C GLN A 83 -4.71 3.90 12.05
N THR A 84 -4.34 4.48 10.91
CA THR A 84 -3.64 5.76 10.86
C THR A 84 -4.56 6.93 11.21
N ASP A 85 -3.99 8.08 11.60
CA ASP A 85 -4.81 9.26 11.94
C ASP A 85 -5.67 9.73 10.74
N ALA A 86 -5.23 9.45 9.51
CA ALA A 86 -5.97 9.73 8.28
C ALA A 86 -7.12 8.73 8.05
N GLU A 87 -6.86 7.44 8.21
CA GLU A 87 -7.90 6.40 8.16
C GLU A 87 -8.97 6.63 9.21
N ILE A 88 -8.57 6.90 10.47
CA ILE A 88 -9.51 7.20 11.56
C ILE A 88 -10.41 8.39 11.18
N SER A 89 -9.83 9.44 10.60
CA SER A 89 -10.64 10.59 10.15
C SER A 89 -11.62 10.25 9.04
N ALA A 90 -11.21 9.39 8.09
CA ALA A 90 -12.07 8.96 6.99
C ALA A 90 -13.21 8.07 7.50
N THR A 91 -12.91 7.11 8.38
CA THR A 91 -13.91 6.23 9.01
C THR A 91 -14.91 7.03 9.84
N LEU A 92 -14.45 7.94 10.70
CA LEU A 92 -15.34 8.78 11.51
C LEU A 92 -16.22 9.71 10.65
N THR A 93 -15.68 10.22 9.54
CA THR A 93 -16.44 11.09 8.63
C THR A 93 -17.48 10.29 7.83
N LYS A 94 -17.10 9.10 7.34
CA LYS A 94 -17.93 8.27 6.46
C LYS A 94 -19.03 7.53 7.24
N ASP A 95 -18.68 6.91 8.35
CA ASP A 95 -19.58 5.97 9.05
C ASP A 95 -20.45 6.68 10.09
N GLU A 96 -20.01 7.83 10.59
CA GLU A 96 -20.63 8.51 11.75
C GLU A 96 -21.01 9.96 11.46
N GLY A 97 -20.71 10.46 10.26
CA GLY A 97 -20.97 11.85 9.86
C GLY A 97 -20.17 12.88 10.65
N MET A 98 -19.16 12.47 11.42
CA MET A 98 -18.35 13.40 12.21
C MET A 98 -17.28 14.05 11.33
N ASN A 99 -17.49 15.32 11.00
CA ASN A 99 -16.54 16.11 10.21
C ASN A 99 -15.28 16.45 11.03
N ILE A 100 -14.33 15.51 11.06
CA ILE A 100 -13.07 15.63 11.80
C ILE A 100 -11.88 15.52 10.84
N THR A 101 -10.96 16.49 10.93
CA THR A 101 -9.74 16.45 10.11
C THR A 101 -8.67 15.54 10.74
N PRO A 102 -7.76 14.94 9.94
CA PRO A 102 -6.67 14.11 10.46
C PRO A 102 -5.80 14.84 11.50
N VAL A 103 -5.57 16.14 11.30
CA VAL A 103 -4.81 16.98 12.24
C VAL A 103 -5.52 17.09 13.59
N ARG A 104 -6.86 17.15 13.58
CA ARG A 104 -7.68 17.21 14.79
C ARG A 104 -7.70 15.88 15.52
N VAL A 105 -7.82 14.76 14.79
CA VAL A 105 -7.64 13.40 15.31
C VAL A 105 -6.30 13.29 16.03
N ALA A 106 -5.21 13.70 15.39
CA ALA A 106 -3.87 13.64 15.98
C ALA A 106 -3.75 14.50 17.26
N LYS A 107 -4.38 15.68 17.31
CA LYS A 107 -4.41 16.53 18.51
C LYS A 107 -5.21 15.88 19.64
N LEU A 108 -6.40 15.36 19.37
CA LEU A 108 -7.22 14.65 20.36
C LEU A 108 -6.50 13.42 20.89
N ARG A 109 -5.95 12.61 19.99
CA ARG A 109 -5.14 11.45 20.32
C ARG A 109 -4.02 11.79 21.31
N LYS A 110 -3.25 12.86 21.03
CA LYS A 110 -2.20 13.33 21.94
C LYS A 110 -2.75 13.82 23.28
N LYS A 111 -3.87 14.54 23.30
CA LYS A 111 -4.53 14.97 24.55
C LYS A 111 -4.98 13.80 25.42
N MET A 112 -5.36 12.68 24.80
CA MET A 112 -5.71 11.44 25.49
C MET A 112 -4.49 10.61 25.92
N GLY A 113 -3.27 11.09 25.67
CA GLY A 113 -2.04 10.36 26.00
C GLY A 113 -1.75 9.17 25.07
N LEU A 114 -2.45 9.05 23.95
CA LEU A 114 -2.27 7.98 22.97
C LEU A 114 -1.12 8.35 22.03
N TYR A 115 0.12 7.99 22.35
CA TYR A 115 1.28 8.32 21.52
C TYR A 115 1.70 7.16 20.63
N LYS A 116 1.99 7.44 19.35
CA LYS A 116 2.58 6.44 18.42
C LYS A 116 4.00 6.02 18.82
N ARG A 117 4.72 6.91 19.51
CA ARG A 117 6.09 6.68 19.99
C ARG A 117 6.08 6.83 21.50
N VAL A 118 6.79 5.95 22.19
CA VAL A 118 7.03 6.07 23.62
C VAL A 118 8.05 7.20 23.82
N GLY A 119 7.70 8.19 24.65
CA GLY A 119 8.63 9.25 25.04
C GLY A 119 9.81 8.71 25.85
N ALA A 120 10.92 9.45 25.91
CA ALA A 120 12.12 9.03 26.63
C ALA A 120 11.82 8.69 28.10
N ASP A 121 11.00 9.49 28.78
CA ASP A 121 10.67 9.32 30.20
C ASP A 121 9.88 8.04 30.49
N LYS A 122 9.11 7.55 29.51
CA LYS A 122 8.32 6.32 29.63
C LYS A 122 9.07 5.08 29.13
N LYS A 123 10.33 5.26 28.71
CA LYS A 123 11.14 4.17 28.19
C LYS A 123 11.35 3.12 29.26
N ASP A 124 11.85 3.49 30.43
CA ASP A 124 12.22 2.52 31.46
C ASP A 124 11.04 1.66 31.92
N VAL A 125 9.87 2.29 32.11
CA VAL A 125 8.61 1.60 32.47
C VAL A 125 8.20 0.58 31.39
N THR A 126 8.34 0.95 30.11
CA THR A 126 8.03 -0.01 29.03
C THR A 126 9.09 -1.09 28.87
N GLU A 127 10.37 -0.84 29.19
CA GLU A 127 11.39 -1.90 29.18
C GLU A 127 11.18 -2.89 30.32
N GLN A 128 10.75 -2.42 31.49
CA GLN A 128 10.37 -3.26 32.62
C GLN A 128 9.17 -4.14 32.29
N SER A 129 8.10 -3.57 31.75
CA SER A 129 6.93 -4.36 31.32
C SER A 129 7.30 -5.40 30.25
N ILE A 130 8.14 -5.05 29.27
CA ILE A 130 8.66 -6.01 28.28
C ILE A 130 9.48 -7.11 28.97
N ALA A 131 10.29 -6.75 29.97
CA ALA A 131 11.14 -7.69 30.69
C ALA A 131 10.30 -8.68 31.51
N GLU A 132 9.25 -8.23 32.17
CA GLU A 132 8.32 -9.07 32.92
C GLU A 132 7.62 -10.07 32.01
N VAL A 133 7.04 -9.61 30.90
CA VAL A 133 6.38 -10.50 29.93
C VAL A 133 7.37 -11.52 29.35
N LEU A 134 8.58 -11.08 29.02
CA LEU A 134 9.60 -11.99 28.48
C LEU A 134 10.08 -13.03 29.48
N LYS A 135 10.17 -12.70 30.78
CA LYS A 135 10.54 -13.68 31.81
C LYS A 135 9.49 -14.79 31.89
N VAL A 136 8.22 -14.40 32.01
CA VAL A 136 7.10 -15.34 32.06
C VAL A 136 7.09 -16.23 30.82
N GLU A 137 7.20 -15.65 29.62
CA GLU A 137 7.18 -16.43 28.38
C GLU A 137 8.40 -17.35 28.20
N PHE A 138 9.58 -16.97 28.70
CA PHE A 138 10.76 -17.83 28.64
C PHE A 138 10.74 -18.96 29.67
N GLU A 139 10.02 -18.80 30.77
CA GLU A 139 9.81 -19.84 31.78
C GLU A 139 8.72 -20.82 31.33
N GLU A 140 7.61 -20.31 30.78
CA GLU A 140 6.47 -21.13 30.36
C GLU A 140 6.68 -21.82 29.01
N ASN A 141 7.34 -21.17 28.05
CA ASN A 141 7.44 -21.65 26.67
C ASN A 141 8.89 -21.73 26.19
N GLU A 142 9.47 -22.93 26.24
CA GLU A 142 10.85 -23.15 25.77
C GLU A 142 11.04 -22.86 24.27
N ASP A 143 9.97 -23.01 23.47
CA ASP A 143 9.99 -22.71 22.04
C ASP A 143 10.13 -21.21 21.76
N VAL A 144 9.51 -20.36 22.59
CA VAL A 144 9.63 -18.90 22.47
C VAL A 144 11.08 -18.46 22.68
N ARG A 145 11.81 -19.16 23.56
CA ARG A 145 13.23 -18.91 23.81
C ARG A 145 14.12 -19.21 22.58
N LYS A 146 13.70 -20.19 21.77
CA LYS A 146 14.37 -20.62 20.52
C LYS A 146 13.99 -19.76 19.30
N LEU A 147 12.94 -18.94 19.38
CA LEU A 147 12.51 -18.09 18.27
C LEU A 147 13.56 -17.04 17.88
N GLY A 148 13.86 -16.93 16.59
CA GLY A 148 14.69 -15.85 16.06
C GLY A 148 14.08 -14.45 16.31
N GLN A 149 14.89 -13.39 16.17
CA GLN A 149 14.47 -12.01 16.49
C GLN A 149 13.15 -11.58 15.83
N LYS A 150 12.97 -11.89 14.56
CA LYS A 150 11.77 -11.51 13.79
C LYS A 150 10.54 -12.28 14.28
N ALA A 151 10.68 -13.58 14.52
CA ALA A 151 9.60 -14.44 15.00
C ALA A 151 9.19 -14.09 16.44
N LEU A 152 10.15 -13.85 17.33
CA LEU A 152 9.90 -13.38 18.70
C LEU A 152 9.13 -12.05 18.70
N TYR A 153 9.52 -11.11 17.83
CA TYR A 153 8.79 -9.85 17.67
C TYR A 153 7.34 -10.07 17.21
N HIS A 154 7.12 -10.93 16.21
CA HIS A 154 5.77 -11.24 15.74
C HIS A 154 4.93 -11.91 16.85
N TYR A 155 5.50 -12.87 17.57
CA TYR A 155 4.83 -13.53 18.68
C TYR A 155 4.37 -12.53 19.75
N LEU A 156 5.27 -11.70 20.26
CA LEU A 156 4.94 -10.71 21.30
C LEU A 156 4.00 -9.61 20.79
N ARG A 157 4.09 -9.24 19.51
CA ARG A 157 3.18 -8.25 18.91
C ARG A 157 1.76 -8.80 18.73
N THR A 158 1.62 -10.09 18.45
CA THR A 158 0.33 -10.74 18.25
C THR A 158 -0.32 -11.09 19.58
N LYS A 159 0.43 -11.70 20.53
CA LYS A 159 -0.11 -12.15 21.82
C LYS A 159 -0.30 -11.01 22.83
N HIS A 160 0.69 -10.13 22.96
CA HIS A 160 0.73 -9.09 24.01
C HIS A 160 0.61 -7.66 23.49
N GLY A 161 0.52 -7.46 22.17
CA GLY A 161 0.43 -6.12 21.57
C GLY A 161 1.69 -5.26 21.74
N ILE A 162 2.81 -5.84 22.19
CA ILE A 162 4.04 -5.10 22.48
C ILE A 162 4.66 -4.58 21.19
N THR A 163 5.04 -3.30 21.20
CA THR A 163 5.66 -2.62 20.06
C THR A 163 7.08 -2.15 20.41
N GLY A 164 8.01 -2.28 19.46
CA GLY A 164 9.39 -1.84 19.63
C GLY A 164 10.39 -2.98 19.41
N ARG A 165 10.63 -3.33 18.14
CA ARG A 165 11.48 -4.46 17.74
C ARG A 165 12.86 -4.45 18.41
N HIS A 166 13.56 -3.32 18.37
CA HIS A 166 14.90 -3.19 18.95
C HIS A 166 14.89 -3.33 20.47
N ARG A 167 13.88 -2.76 21.15
CA ARG A 167 13.78 -2.76 22.62
C ARG A 167 13.53 -4.17 23.13
N ILE A 168 12.59 -4.89 22.50
CA ILE A 168 12.35 -6.32 22.78
C ILE A 168 13.66 -7.10 22.69
N PHE A 169 14.45 -6.90 21.64
CA PHE A 169 15.70 -7.63 21.48
C PHE A 169 16.75 -7.25 22.52
N THR A 170 16.91 -5.96 22.83
CA THR A 170 17.85 -5.51 23.86
C THR A 170 17.51 -6.10 25.22
N VAL A 171 16.22 -6.07 25.59
CA VAL A 171 15.74 -6.65 26.85
C VAL A 171 15.90 -8.16 26.85
N ALA A 172 15.52 -8.85 25.77
CA ALA A 172 15.68 -10.29 25.63
C ALA A 172 17.15 -10.73 25.72
N LYS A 173 18.10 -9.96 25.14
CA LYS A 173 19.54 -10.22 25.24
C LYS A 173 20.06 -10.02 26.67
N ARG A 174 19.52 -9.05 27.41
CA ARG A 174 19.86 -8.81 28.82
C ARG A 174 19.35 -9.94 29.72
N LEU A 175 18.13 -10.45 29.45
CA LEU A 175 17.52 -11.52 30.23
C LEU A 175 18.10 -12.91 29.91
N ASP A 176 18.40 -13.16 28.64
CA ASP A 176 18.97 -14.43 28.18
C ASP A 176 20.20 -14.19 27.28
N PRO A 177 21.39 -13.98 27.88
CA PRO A 177 22.60 -13.65 27.13
C PRO A 177 23.08 -14.79 26.23
N GLU A 178 22.78 -16.05 26.56
CA GLU A 178 23.08 -17.23 25.74
C GLU A 178 22.01 -17.50 24.66
N GLY A 179 20.84 -16.88 24.80
CA GLY A 179 19.73 -17.03 23.86
C GLY A 179 20.10 -16.78 22.39
N PRO A 180 20.89 -15.74 22.03
CA PRO A 180 21.33 -15.51 20.66
C PRO A 180 22.07 -16.69 20.04
N GLU A 181 22.95 -17.35 20.78
CA GLU A 181 23.70 -18.50 20.28
C GLU A 181 22.81 -19.72 20.09
N ARG A 182 21.92 -20.01 21.06
CA ARG A 182 20.92 -21.08 20.92
C ARG A 182 20.01 -20.85 19.71
N ARG A 183 19.55 -19.61 19.50
CA ARG A 183 18.74 -19.21 18.35
C ARG A 183 19.47 -19.39 17.02
N LEU A 184 20.75 -19.02 16.97
CA LEU A 184 21.57 -19.21 15.78
C LEU A 184 21.76 -20.70 15.45
N ARG A 185 21.99 -21.54 16.46
CA ARG A 185 22.06 -23.01 16.29
C ARG A 185 20.74 -23.59 15.79
N ALA A 186 19.61 -23.16 16.37
CA ALA A 186 18.27 -23.59 15.93
C ALA A 186 17.99 -23.19 14.47
N GLN A 187 18.27 -21.94 14.09
CA GLN A 187 18.12 -21.48 12.70
C GLN A 187 19.00 -22.25 11.72
N ARG A 188 20.24 -22.57 12.09
CA ARG A 188 21.12 -23.40 11.24
C ARG A 188 20.55 -24.81 11.05
N LYS A 189 19.96 -25.40 12.10
CA LYS A 189 19.32 -26.73 12.02
C LYS A 189 18.10 -26.69 11.10
N GLU A 190 17.28 -25.66 11.21
CA GLU A 190 16.09 -25.46 10.38
C GLU A 190 16.46 -25.19 8.90
N ALA A 191 17.45 -24.34 8.65
CA ALA A 191 17.94 -24.06 7.29
C ALA A 191 18.49 -25.33 6.61
N ARG A 192 19.20 -26.19 7.36
CA ARG A 192 19.65 -27.50 6.86
C ARG A 192 18.46 -28.40 6.48
N ARG A 193 17.45 -28.47 7.33
CA ARG A 193 16.24 -29.27 7.06
C ARG A 193 15.49 -28.76 5.82
N ASN A 194 15.29 -27.45 5.70
CA ASN A 194 14.61 -26.86 4.55
C ASN A 194 15.44 -27.02 3.25
N GLY A 195 16.77 -26.97 3.34
CA GLY A 195 17.66 -27.27 2.23
C GLY A 195 17.49 -28.71 1.73
N LEU A 196 17.49 -29.67 2.65
CA LEU A 196 17.23 -31.09 2.36
C LEU A 196 15.84 -31.33 1.75
N GLU A 197 14.79 -30.68 2.27
CA GLU A 197 13.44 -30.79 1.71
C GLU A 197 13.36 -30.21 0.29
N LYS A 198 14.05 -29.09 0.03
CA LYS A 198 14.12 -28.50 -1.31
C LYS A 198 14.87 -29.39 -2.29
N GLU A 199 15.97 -30.00 -1.85
CA GLU A 199 16.75 -30.96 -2.63
C GLU A 199 15.92 -32.20 -2.99
N ARG A 200 15.18 -32.78 -2.02
CA ARG A 200 14.27 -33.90 -2.30
C ARG A 200 13.20 -33.54 -3.33
N ARG A 201 12.56 -32.38 -3.19
CA ARG A 201 11.56 -31.91 -4.17
C ARG A 201 12.15 -31.69 -5.55
N ALA A 202 13.37 -31.14 -5.63
CA ALA A 202 14.04 -30.96 -6.92
C ALA A 202 14.37 -32.32 -7.57
N LYS A 203 14.77 -33.32 -6.78
CA LYS A 203 15.00 -34.67 -7.28
C LYS A 203 13.72 -35.35 -7.76
N GLU A 204 12.64 -35.23 -6.99
CA GLU A 204 11.31 -35.74 -7.38
C GLU A 204 10.81 -35.07 -8.68
N GLN A 205 11.07 -33.77 -8.85
CA GLN A 205 10.75 -33.07 -10.11
C GLN A 205 11.58 -33.56 -11.28
N GLN A 206 12.88 -33.79 -11.10
CA GLN A 206 13.74 -34.34 -12.14
C GLN A 206 13.36 -35.78 -12.52
N GLU A 207 12.99 -36.61 -11.53
CA GLU A 207 12.49 -37.96 -11.79
C GLU A 207 11.17 -37.91 -12.58
N GLN A 208 10.24 -37.02 -12.22
CA GLN A 208 9.00 -36.83 -12.98
C GLN A 208 9.23 -36.29 -14.40
N GLU A 209 10.19 -35.38 -14.59
CA GLU A 209 10.55 -34.87 -15.92
C GLU A 209 11.16 -35.99 -16.77
N GLN A 210 12.03 -36.83 -16.21
CA GLN A 210 12.59 -38.00 -16.92
C GLN A 210 11.54 -39.06 -17.27
N GLU A 211 10.58 -39.32 -16.37
CA GLU A 211 9.45 -40.22 -16.66
C GLU A 211 8.58 -39.67 -17.80
N GLN A 212 8.29 -38.37 -17.81
CA GLN A 212 7.54 -37.72 -18.91
C GLN A 212 8.30 -37.72 -20.24
N GLU A 213 9.62 -37.53 -20.22
CA GLU A 213 10.45 -37.62 -21.43
C GLU A 213 10.46 -39.06 -21.99
N GLN A 214 10.58 -40.08 -21.14
CA GLN A 214 10.52 -41.49 -21.57
C GLN A 214 9.14 -41.89 -22.11
N GLU A 215 8.05 -41.39 -21.51
CA GLU A 215 6.70 -41.61 -22.03
C GLU A 215 6.52 -40.94 -23.41
N GLN A 216 7.02 -39.72 -23.60
CA GLN A 216 6.97 -39.03 -24.90
C GLN A 216 7.83 -39.73 -25.97
N GLU A 217 8.99 -40.26 -25.62
CA GLU A 217 9.83 -41.03 -26.54
C GLU A 217 9.13 -42.34 -26.96
N GLN A 218 8.51 -43.06 -26.02
CA GLN A 218 7.73 -44.27 -26.34
C GLN A 218 6.49 -43.98 -27.20
N GLU A 219 5.81 -42.86 -26.97
CA GLU A 219 4.69 -42.43 -27.84
C GLU A 219 5.18 -42.10 -29.25
N GLN A 220 6.32 -41.40 -29.40
CA GLN A 220 6.90 -41.10 -30.71
C GLN A 220 7.39 -42.34 -31.46
N GLU A 221 7.99 -43.32 -30.77
CA GLU A 221 8.38 -44.59 -31.38
C GLU A 221 7.15 -45.39 -31.85
N GLN A 222 6.08 -45.44 -31.06
CA GLN A 222 4.82 -46.08 -31.47
C GLN A 222 4.14 -45.39 -32.67
N GLU A 223 4.20 -44.05 -32.74
CA GLU A 223 3.70 -43.30 -33.91
C GLU A 223 4.56 -43.55 -35.16
N GLN A 224 5.88 -43.66 -35.03
CA GLN A 224 6.77 -43.99 -36.15
C GLN A 224 6.57 -45.44 -36.65
N GLU A 225 6.42 -46.42 -35.75
CA GLU A 225 6.14 -47.81 -36.14
C GLU A 225 4.76 -47.94 -36.83
N GLN A 226 3.76 -47.16 -36.43
CA GLN A 226 2.48 -47.10 -37.13
C GLN A 226 2.59 -46.42 -38.51
N ALA A 227 3.44 -45.41 -38.66
CA ALA A 227 3.68 -44.77 -39.95
C ALA A 227 4.40 -45.71 -40.94
N ASP A 228 5.41 -46.45 -40.50
CA ASP A 228 6.16 -47.41 -41.34
C ASP A 228 5.32 -48.64 -41.72
N ALA A 229 4.40 -49.09 -40.84
CA ALA A 229 3.44 -50.15 -41.16
C ALA A 229 2.39 -49.75 -42.22
N THR A 230 2.28 -48.46 -42.55
CA THR A 230 1.32 -47.96 -43.56
C THR A 230 1.95 -47.82 -44.96
N ASP A 231 3.28 -47.87 -45.10
CA ASP A 231 3.97 -47.68 -46.40
C ASP A 231 4.16 -48.99 -47.19
N ASP A 232 4.01 -50.16 -46.56
CA ASP A 232 4.17 -51.48 -47.21
C ASP A 232 2.89 -52.03 -47.87
N GLN A 233 1.78 -51.28 -47.86
CA GLN A 233 0.56 -51.61 -48.61
C GLN A 233 0.13 -50.51 -49.58
N GLN A 234 1.02 -50.04 -50.45
CA GLN A 234 0.60 -49.37 -51.70
C GLN A 234 1.66 -49.28 -52.80
N GLN A 235 2.27 -50.41 -53.18
CA GLN A 235 2.79 -50.57 -54.55
C GLN A 235 1.72 -51.24 -55.43
N GLN A 236 0.80 -50.43 -55.96
CA GLN A 236 -0.03 -50.76 -57.11
C GLN A 236 0.30 -49.78 -58.24
N PRO A 237 0.61 -50.26 -59.46
CA PRO A 237 0.97 -49.39 -60.58
C PRO A 237 -0.27 -48.63 -61.07
N LEU A 238 -0.23 -47.30 -61.00
CA LEU A 238 -1.29 -46.46 -61.56
C LEU A 238 -1.29 -46.57 -63.11
N PRO A 239 -2.46 -46.77 -63.72
CA PRO A 239 -2.59 -46.83 -65.17
C PRO A 239 -2.42 -45.44 -65.79
N SER A 240 -1.57 -45.39 -66.82
CA SER A 240 -1.47 -44.28 -67.77
C SER A 240 -2.83 -43.96 -68.41
N GLN A 241 -3.53 -42.97 -67.86
CA GLN A 241 -4.52 -42.19 -68.61
C GLN A 241 -4.16 -40.72 -68.51
N TYR A 242 -3.40 -40.29 -69.52
CA TYR A 242 -3.10 -38.90 -69.81
C TYR A 242 -4.39 -38.24 -70.32
N LEU A 243 -5.05 -37.43 -69.50
CA LEU A 243 -5.97 -36.40 -69.99
C LEU A 243 -5.23 -35.06 -69.96
N PRO A 244 -5.01 -34.40 -71.11
CA PRO A 244 -4.47 -33.05 -71.13
C PRO A 244 -5.53 -32.08 -70.59
N LEU A 245 -5.28 -31.48 -69.41
CA LEU A 245 -6.08 -30.37 -68.92
C LEU A 245 -5.72 -29.09 -69.69
N ASP A 246 -6.74 -28.54 -70.33
CA ASP A 246 -6.75 -27.28 -71.05
C ASP A 246 -6.45 -26.09 -70.09
N PRO A 247 -5.39 -25.29 -70.35
CA PRO A 247 -4.99 -24.18 -69.47
C PRO A 247 -5.95 -22.98 -69.44
N ALA A 248 -7.11 -23.04 -70.11
CA ALA A 248 -8.04 -21.92 -70.21
C ALA A 248 -9.09 -21.78 -69.09
N ILE A 249 -9.17 -22.71 -68.12
CA ILE A 249 -10.34 -22.79 -67.21
C ILE A 249 -10.17 -22.12 -65.83
N TYR A 250 -8.97 -21.69 -65.41
CA TYR A 250 -8.79 -21.08 -64.07
C TYR A 250 -8.22 -19.65 -64.06
N HIS A 251 -8.59 -18.84 -65.07
CA HIS A 251 -8.60 -17.38 -64.96
C HIS A 251 -10.06 -16.90 -64.88
N ALA A 252 -10.65 -16.87 -63.67
CA ALA A 252 -11.85 -16.06 -63.44
C ALA A 252 -12.16 -15.70 -61.98
N ASP A 253 -11.85 -16.53 -60.96
CA ASP A 253 -12.49 -16.34 -59.63
C ASP A 253 -11.54 -16.11 -58.43
N TYR A 254 -10.26 -15.83 -58.63
CA TYR A 254 -9.34 -15.45 -57.53
C TYR A 254 -9.28 -13.94 -57.23
N ALA A 255 -10.38 -13.23 -57.48
CA ALA A 255 -10.48 -11.79 -57.25
C ALA A 255 -11.75 -11.41 -56.49
N GLN A 256 -12.01 -12.03 -55.33
CA GLN A 256 -12.81 -11.45 -54.24
C GLN A 256 -12.89 -12.44 -53.08
N GLN A 257 -12.03 -12.28 -52.06
CA GLN A 257 -12.38 -12.50 -50.65
C GLN A 257 -11.24 -12.06 -49.72
N HIS A 258 -11.40 -10.82 -49.23
CA HIS A 258 -11.04 -10.28 -47.93
C HIS A 258 -10.00 -11.01 -47.05
N HIS A 259 -8.80 -10.41 -46.97
CA HIS A 259 -7.88 -10.58 -45.84
C HIS A 259 -8.45 -9.95 -44.57
N PRO A 260 -8.55 -10.65 -43.42
CA PRO A 260 -8.51 -9.97 -42.13
C PRO A 260 -7.06 -9.57 -41.82
N ALA A 261 -6.89 -8.27 -41.61
CA ALA A 261 -5.64 -7.61 -41.27
C ALA A 261 -5.06 -8.15 -39.95
N TYR A 262 -3.84 -8.69 -40.01
CA TYR A 262 -2.99 -8.82 -38.83
C TYR A 262 -2.51 -7.41 -38.43
N PRO A 263 -2.71 -6.97 -37.18
CA PRO A 263 -2.10 -5.73 -36.72
C PRO A 263 -0.58 -5.95 -36.58
N ALA A 264 0.17 -5.19 -37.39
CA ALA A 264 1.58 -4.99 -37.23
C ALA A 264 1.84 -4.38 -35.85
N TYR A 265 2.52 -5.12 -34.97
CA TYR A 265 3.14 -4.53 -33.78
C TYR A 265 4.28 -3.63 -34.23
N THR A 266 3.98 -2.34 -34.39
CA THR A 266 4.99 -1.29 -34.44
C THR A 266 5.62 -1.20 -33.06
N ASN A 267 6.93 -1.48 -33.00
CA ASN A 267 7.77 -1.15 -31.85
C ASN A 267 7.93 0.37 -31.80
N ASP A 268 6.89 1.08 -31.36
CA ASP A 268 6.99 2.46 -30.90
C ASP A 268 7.61 2.47 -29.50
N ARG A 269 8.94 2.33 -29.47
CA ARG A 269 9.74 2.81 -28.36
C ARG A 269 9.65 4.33 -28.36
N HIS A 270 8.65 4.83 -27.64
CA HIS A 270 8.70 6.18 -27.11
C HIS A 270 9.98 6.34 -26.29
N VAL A 271 10.94 7.02 -26.93
CA VAL A 271 12.05 7.73 -26.31
C VAL A 271 11.44 8.63 -25.25
N THR A 272 11.56 8.21 -24.00
CA THR A 272 11.35 9.09 -22.86
C THR A 272 12.43 10.16 -22.95
N ALA A 273 11.98 11.40 -23.15
CA ALA A 273 12.81 12.57 -22.97
C ALA A 273 13.41 12.51 -21.56
N GLY A 274 14.74 12.30 -21.51
CA GLY A 274 15.50 12.64 -20.32
C GLY A 274 15.41 14.14 -20.08
N PRO A 275 15.34 14.53 -18.80
CA PRO A 275 16.29 15.52 -18.35
C PRO A 275 17.06 15.05 -17.10
N ASP A 276 18.28 15.59 -17.04
CA ASP A 276 19.20 15.68 -15.92
C ASP A 276 19.87 14.40 -15.41
N MET A 277 21.10 14.13 -15.85
CA MET A 277 22.33 14.72 -15.30
C MET A 277 22.43 14.58 -13.78
N HIS A 278 23.15 13.52 -13.39
CA HIS A 278 24.13 13.48 -12.31
C HIS A 278 24.25 14.75 -11.44
N GLN A 279 23.59 14.75 -10.29
CA GLN A 279 24.13 15.37 -9.09
C GLN A 279 24.30 14.30 -8.02
N TYR A 280 25.52 13.78 -7.94
CA TYR A 280 26.02 13.15 -6.72
C TYR A 280 26.00 14.20 -5.60
N PRO A 281 25.32 13.97 -4.48
CA PRO A 281 25.56 14.77 -3.29
C PRO A 281 26.99 14.50 -2.84
N GLN A 282 27.83 15.54 -2.90
CA GLN A 282 29.13 15.52 -2.25
C GLN A 282 28.92 15.24 -0.76
N TYR A 283 29.54 14.17 -0.29
CA TYR A 283 29.69 13.91 1.14
C TYR A 283 30.55 15.03 1.73
N ALA A 284 29.90 15.99 2.38
CA ALA A 284 30.56 16.93 3.25
C ALA A 284 31.17 16.14 4.42
N HIS A 285 32.50 16.02 4.39
CA HIS A 285 33.32 15.65 5.55
C HIS A 285 33.14 16.73 6.63
N HIS A 286 32.14 16.56 7.50
CA HIS A 286 32.10 17.30 8.74
C HIS A 286 33.12 16.71 9.71
N GLY A 287 34.11 17.55 10.03
CA GLY A 287 35.27 17.23 10.82
C GLY A 287 34.95 16.67 12.20
N HIS A 288 35.84 15.80 12.64
CA HIS A 288 36.03 15.42 14.02
C HIS A 288 36.21 16.66 14.89
N GLN A 289 35.19 16.99 15.67
CA GLN A 289 35.38 17.80 16.87
C GLN A 289 35.81 16.88 18.01
N ASN A 290 37.08 17.01 18.38
CA ASN A 290 37.64 16.55 19.63
C ASN A 290 36.86 17.16 20.80
N TYR A 291 36.13 16.35 21.55
CA TYR A 291 35.67 16.74 22.88
C TYR A 291 36.77 16.43 23.90
N HIS A 292 37.39 17.52 24.37
CA HIS A 292 38.28 17.59 25.51
C HIS A 292 37.58 17.04 26.77
N TYR A 293 38.18 16.04 27.41
CA TYR A 293 37.85 15.67 28.79
C TYR A 293 38.28 16.82 29.71
N HIS A 294 37.32 17.52 30.32
CA HIS A 294 37.59 18.26 31.55
C HIS A 294 37.55 17.28 32.72
N GLN A 295 38.73 17.00 33.28
CA GLN A 295 38.86 16.46 34.62
C GLN A 295 38.49 17.56 35.61
N ASN A 296 37.43 17.35 36.39
CA ASN A 296 37.27 18.06 37.64
C ASN A 296 38.09 17.33 38.70
N SER A 297 39.12 18.00 39.19
CA SER A 297 39.75 17.74 40.48
C SER A 297 39.23 18.75 41.51
N TYR A 298 39.07 18.24 42.73
CA TYR A 298 38.72 18.88 44.01
C TYR A 298 37.25 19.25 44.24
#